data_AF-A0AAV3JLV2-F1
#
_entry.id   AF-A0AAV3JLV2-F1
#
_cell.length_a   1.000
_cell.length_b   1.000
_cell.length_c   1.000
_cell.angle_alpha   90.00
_cell.angle_beta   90.00
_cell.angle_gamma   90.00
#
_symmetry.space_group_name_H-M   'P 1'
#
loop_
_entity.id
_entity.type
_entity.pdbx_description
1 polymer ?
#
loop_
_entity_poly.entity_id
_entity_poly.type
_entity_poly.pdbx_seq_one_letter_code
_entity_poly.pdbx_strand_id
1 'polypeptide(L)'
;MSQFDRIHLVVLDSVGIGAAPDANDFVNAGVPDGASDTLGHISKTVGLAVPNMAKIGLGNIPRPQALKTVPAEENPSGYATKLQEVSLG
;
A
#
# COMPACT_ATOMS: atom_id res chain seq x y z
N MET A 1 -31.38 -6.10 8.47
CA MET A 1 -30.87 -6.26 7.09
C MET A 1 -29.37 -5.98 7.12
N SER A 2 -28.57 -6.74 6.38
CA SER A 2 -27.15 -6.45 6.21
C SER A 2 -26.97 -5.17 5.41
N GLN A 3 -25.91 -4.40 5.70
CA GLN A 3 -25.59 -3.17 4.96
C GLN A 3 -25.22 -3.48 3.49
N PHE A 4 -24.62 -4.64 3.23
CA PHE A 4 -24.29 -5.15 1.90
C PHE A 4 -24.71 -6.63 1.81
N ASP A 5 -25.27 -7.05 0.68
CA ASP A 5 -25.70 -8.45 0.45
C ASP A 5 -24.53 -9.40 0.17
N ARG A 6 -23.42 -8.87 -0.38
CA ARG A 6 -22.19 -9.62 -0.70
C ARG A 6 -20.97 -8.74 -0.49
N ILE A 7 -19.86 -9.36 -0.12
CA ILE A 7 -18.54 -8.72 0.00
C ILE A 7 -17.55 -9.53 -0.85
N HIS A 8 -16.79 -8.84 -1.69
CA HIS A 8 -15.74 -9.44 -2.50
C HIS A 8 -14.38 -8.94 -2.01
N LEU A 9 -13.56 -9.85 -1.46
CA LEU A 9 -12.21 -9.55 -1.03
C LEU A 9 -11.23 -10.02 -2.12
N VAL A 10 -10.32 -9.13 -2.52
CA VAL A 10 -9.25 -9.42 -3.46
C VAL A 10 -7.92 -9.10 -2.78
N VAL A 11 -7.04 -10.10 -2.71
CA VAL A 11 -5.67 -9.93 -2.19
C VAL A 11 -4.74 -9.75 -3.39
N LEU A 12 -4.02 -8.64 -3.41
CA LEU A 12 -2.91 -8.44 -4.33
C LEU A 12 -1.65 -8.90 -3.62
N ASP A 13 -1.23 -10.13 -3.90
CA ASP A 13 -0.12 -10.78 -3.22
C ASP A 13 1.16 -9.91 -3.28
N SER A 14 1.81 -9.73 -2.13
CA SER A 14 3.06 -8.97 -1.93
C SER A 14 3.04 -7.46 -2.21
N VAL A 15 1.88 -6.85 -2.52
CA VAL A 15 1.77 -5.41 -2.85
C VAL A 15 1.82 -4.53 -1.58
N GLY A 16 3.01 -4.43 -0.97
CA GLY A 16 3.28 -3.61 0.21
C GLY A 16 3.31 -2.10 -0.05
N ILE A 17 2.97 -1.31 0.97
CA ILE A 17 2.92 0.15 0.92
C ILE A 17 3.86 0.84 1.94
N GLY A 18 5.05 0.27 2.09
CA GLY A 18 6.11 0.75 2.99
C GLY A 18 6.39 -0.23 4.12
N ALA A 19 7.59 -0.15 4.70
CA ALA A 19 8.01 -0.92 5.86
C ALA A 19 7.04 -0.74 7.05
N ALA A 20 6.77 -1.85 7.74
CA ALA A 20 6.02 -1.87 8.99
C ALA A 20 6.86 -1.31 10.16
N PRO A 21 6.23 -0.95 11.30
CA PRO A 21 6.95 -0.47 12.49
C PRO A 21 8.01 -1.44 13.04
N ASP A 22 7.77 -2.74 12.88
CA ASP A 22 8.60 -3.87 13.32
C ASP A 22 9.46 -4.47 12.19
N ALA A 23 9.52 -3.82 11.02
CA ALA A 23 10.21 -4.39 9.86
C ALA A 23 11.70 -4.71 10.07
N ASN A 24 12.37 -4.10 11.07
CA ASN A 24 13.77 -4.43 11.38
C ASN A 24 13.95 -5.78 12.11
N ASP A 25 12.87 -6.38 12.60
CA ASP A 25 12.89 -7.73 13.17
C ASP A 25 12.94 -8.82 12.08
N PHE A 26 12.68 -8.42 10.84
CA PHE A 26 12.73 -9.26 9.64
C PHE A 26 13.94 -8.91 8.77
N VAL A 27 14.47 -9.90 8.05
CA VAL A 27 15.69 -9.74 7.25
C VAL A 27 15.59 -10.37 5.86
N ASN A 28 16.21 -9.72 4.90
CA ASN A 28 16.43 -10.22 3.55
C ASN A 28 17.93 -10.28 3.24
N ALA A 29 18.46 -11.49 3.02
CA ALA A 29 19.90 -11.73 2.83
C ALA A 29 20.80 -11.06 3.90
N GLY A 30 20.32 -11.01 5.15
CA GLY A 30 21.03 -10.38 6.28
C GLY A 30 20.84 -8.86 6.41
N VAL A 31 20.05 -8.23 5.55
CA VAL A 31 19.69 -6.81 5.62
C VAL A 31 18.30 -6.67 6.24
N PRO A 32 18.12 -5.87 7.31
CA PRO A 32 16.79 -5.62 7.89
C PRO A 32 15.82 -4.93 6.94
N ASP A 33 14.53 -5.24 7.04
CA ASP A 33 13.50 -4.77 6.10
C ASP A 33 12.99 -3.34 6.38
N GLY A 34 13.55 -2.60 7.33
CA GLY A 34 13.14 -1.24 7.67
C GLY A 34 13.26 -0.20 6.54
N ALA A 35 13.97 -0.53 5.46
CA ALA A 35 14.06 0.29 4.25
C ALA A 35 13.15 -0.19 3.10
N SER A 36 12.34 -1.24 3.31
CA SER A 36 11.45 -1.78 2.29
C SER A 36 10.28 -0.82 1.98
N ASP A 37 9.92 -0.71 0.70
CA ASP A 37 8.77 0.07 0.24
C ASP A 37 8.39 -0.32 -1.19
N THR A 38 7.62 -1.40 -1.36
CA THR A 38 7.31 -1.98 -2.68
C THR A 38 6.71 -0.96 -3.64
N LEU A 39 5.53 -0.40 -3.32
CA LEU A 39 4.87 0.57 -4.19
C LEU A 39 5.69 1.86 -4.37
N GLY A 40 6.34 2.36 -3.32
CA GLY A 40 7.13 3.59 -3.40
C GLY A 40 8.37 3.43 -4.26
N HIS A 41 9.13 2.34 -4.11
CA HIS A 41 10.31 2.05 -4.92
C HIS A 41 9.95 1.81 -6.38
N ILE A 42 8.90 1.05 -6.69
CA ILE A 42 8.42 0.87 -8.07
C ILE A 42 8.06 2.22 -8.69
N SER A 43 7.21 3.00 -8.02
CA SER A 43 6.77 4.31 -8.51
C SER A 43 7.95 5.27 -8.74
N LYS A 44 8.98 5.22 -7.89
CA LYS A 44 10.17 6.08 -8.00
C LYS A 44 11.09 5.68 -9.16
N THR A 45 11.29 4.38 -9.36
CA THR A 45 12.34 3.82 -10.24
C THR A 45 11.88 3.63 -11.67
N VAL A 46 10.74 2.96 -11.86
CA VAL A 46 10.23 2.57 -13.18
C VAL A 46 8.92 3.25 -13.55
N GLY A 47 8.29 3.93 -12.58
CA GLY A 47 6.98 4.52 -12.72
C GLY A 47 5.86 3.49 -12.52
N LEU A 48 4.68 4.00 -12.12
CA LEU A 48 3.52 3.17 -11.83
C LEU A 48 2.25 3.90 -12.29
N ALA A 49 1.63 3.40 -13.36
CA ALA A 49 0.38 3.93 -13.91
C ALA A 49 -0.79 3.03 -13.52
N VAL A 50 -1.52 3.43 -12.48
CA VAL A 50 -2.65 2.67 -11.92
C VAL A 50 -3.89 3.56 -11.74
N PRO A 51 -4.41 4.17 -12.82
CA PRO A 51 -5.41 5.24 -12.74
C PRO A 51 -6.70 4.82 -12.02
N ASN A 52 -7.12 3.56 -12.16
CA ASN A 52 -8.33 3.06 -11.49
C ASN A 52 -8.15 2.97 -9.96
N MET A 53 -7.00 2.47 -9.49
CA MET A 53 -6.72 2.44 -8.04
C MET A 53 -6.45 3.83 -7.48
N ALA A 54 -5.80 4.71 -8.25
CA ALA A 54 -5.66 6.12 -7.90
C ALA A 54 -7.05 6.77 -7.70
N LYS A 55 -8.01 6.52 -8.61
CA LYS A 55 -9.37 7.04 -8.52
C LYS A 55 -10.16 6.48 -7.33
N ILE A 56 -9.84 5.28 -6.86
CA ILE A 56 -10.41 4.73 -5.63
C ILE A 56 -9.83 5.43 -4.40
N GLY A 57 -8.53 5.76 -4.42
CA GLY A 57 -7.86 6.50 -3.34
C GLY A 57 -6.46 5.98 -2.98
N LEU A 58 -5.79 5.19 -3.84
CA LEU A 58 -4.46 4.66 -3.56
C LEU A 58 -3.44 5.76 -3.20
N GLY A 59 -3.47 6.90 -3.91
CA GLY A 59 -2.59 8.04 -3.64
C GLY A 59 -2.93 8.81 -2.35
N ASN A 60 -4.08 8.53 -1.73
CA ASN A 60 -4.54 9.16 -0.50
C ASN A 60 -4.16 8.36 0.75
N ILE A 61 -3.59 7.15 0.61
CA ILE A 61 -3.19 6.34 1.75
C ILE A 61 -2.07 7.05 2.54
N PRO A 62 -2.18 7.19 3.88
CA PRO A 62 -1.21 7.94 4.69
C PRO A 62 0.20 7.37 4.62
N ARG A 63 1.15 8.19 4.16
CA ARG A 63 2.56 7.84 4.00
C ARG A 63 3.47 9.02 4.34
N PRO A 64 4.70 8.78 4.85
CA PRO A 64 5.68 9.84 5.07
C PRO A 64 6.12 10.51 3.76
N GLN A 65 6.18 9.74 2.67
CA GLN A 65 6.41 10.25 1.32
C GLN A 65 5.35 9.72 0.36
N ALA A 66 4.77 10.63 -0.42
CA ALA A 66 3.79 10.29 -1.45
C ALA A 66 4.40 9.39 -2.53
N LEU A 67 3.57 8.56 -3.16
CA LEU A 67 3.96 7.77 -4.32
C LEU A 67 4.22 8.71 -5.50
N LYS A 68 5.44 8.67 -6.07
CA LYS A 68 5.93 9.64 -7.06
C LYS A 68 5.00 9.81 -8.28
N THR A 69 4.38 8.73 -8.74
CA THR A 69 3.57 8.68 -9.97
C THR A 69 2.10 8.35 -9.73
N VAL A 70 1.67 8.31 -8.46
CA VAL A 70 0.28 8.05 -8.07
C VAL A 70 -0.18 9.23 -7.21
N PRO A 71 -0.69 10.32 -7.82
CA PRO A 71 -1.11 11.50 -7.09
C PRO A 71 -2.29 11.20 -6.18
N ALA A 72 -2.47 12.03 -5.14
CA ALA A 72 -3.68 12.02 -4.34
C ALA A 72 -4.88 12.43 -5.20
N GLU A 73 -6.03 11.80 -4.97
CA GLU A 73 -7.29 12.09 -5.65
C GLU A 73 -8.15 12.99 -4.75
N GLU A 74 -8.56 14.15 -5.27
CA GLU A 74 -9.40 15.11 -4.53
C GLU A 74 -10.81 14.57 -4.29
N ASN A 75 -11.36 13.82 -5.27
CA ASN A 75 -12.71 13.28 -5.23
C ASN A 75 -12.66 11.75 -5.39
N PRO A 76 -12.23 11.01 -4.34
CA PRO A 76 -12.06 9.56 -4.43
C PRO A 76 -13.42 8.86 -4.53
N SER A 77 -13.45 7.79 -5.31
CA SER A 77 -14.65 6.95 -5.49
C SER A 77 -14.81 5.88 -4.39
N GLY A 78 -13.83 5.75 -3.48
CA GLY A 78 -13.86 4.80 -2.38
C GLY A 78 -13.12 5.30 -1.15
N TYR A 79 -12.97 4.40 -0.18
CA TYR A 79 -12.23 4.64 1.06
C TYR A 79 -10.91 3.87 1.01
N ALA A 80 -9.83 4.50 1.48
CA ALA A 80 -8.50 3.90 1.45
C ALA A 80 -7.75 4.13 2.77
N THR A 81 -7.03 3.11 3.21
CA THR A 81 -6.10 3.16 4.35
C THR A 81 -5.02 2.10 4.16
N LYS A 82 -4.06 2.01 5.08
CA LYS A 82 -3.12 0.89 5.21
C LYS A 82 -3.40 0.11 6.49
N LEU A 83 -3.00 -1.15 6.51
CA LEU A 83 -3.17 -2.06 7.64
C LEU A 83 -1.79 -2.56 8.08
N GLN A 84 -1.64 -2.87 9.36
CA GLN A 84 -0.41 -3.41 9.95
C GLN A 84 -0.63 -4.87 10.30
N GLU A 85 0.33 -5.72 9.95
CA GLU A 85 0.35 -7.12 10.35
C GLU A 85 0.74 -7.27 11.83
N VAL A 86 0.16 -8.27 12.50
CA VAL A 86 0.38 -8.53 13.94
C VAL A 86 1.11 -9.85 14.19
N SER A 87 1.00 -10.80 13.25
CA SER A 87 1.68 -12.09 13.31
C SER A 87 3.20 -11.93 13.18
N LEU A 88 3.97 -12.91 13.66
CA LEU A 88 5.44 -12.88 13.65
C LEU A 88 6.07 -13.44 12.35
N GLY A 89 5.29 -13.57 11.27
CA GLY A 89 5.69 -14.25 10.03
C GLY A 89 5.33 -15.73 9.96
#